data_AF-A0AAW5HSY3-F1
#
_entry.id   AF-A0AAW5HSY3-F1
#
_cell.length_a   1.000
_cell.length_b   1.000
_cell.length_c   1.000
_cell.angle_alpha   90.00
_cell.angle_beta   90.00
_cell.angle_gamma   90.00
#
_symmetry.space_group_name_H-M   'P 1'
#
loop_
_entity.id
_entity.type
_entity.pdbx_description
1 polymer ?
#
loop_
_entity_poly.entity_id
_entity_poly.type
_entity_poly.pdbx_seq_one_letter_code
_entity_poly.pdbx_strand_id
1 'polypeptide(L)'
;MEKSPKKKRSRRKAQRTFAGAAALTLGLTGAGFLASALAPNAQVATAQKDDQAMIQEGKDIYDVACITCHGANLQGVEGRGPSLIGTGEGAVYFQVNSGRMPMMSNDAQAERKRPRYTESQALALAAYVAANGGGPELVYNPDGSLAKEELRGKNYDGQIQAGDVARGGELFRLNCASCHNFTGRGGALSSGKYAPELDPANEQEIYQAMLTGPQNMPKFSDRQLSADEKRDIIAFIKSSKETPSPGGYALGGLGPVSEGMAMWMIGVTLVAAAAIWIGSRS
;
A
#
# COMPACT_ATOMS: atom_id res chain seq x y z
N MET A 1 64.24 -9.86 69.23
CA MET A 1 64.18 -9.17 67.92
C MET A 1 62.78 -8.62 67.69
N GLU A 2 62.56 -7.39 68.17
CA GLU A 2 61.27 -6.71 68.18
C GLU A 2 61.01 -6.04 66.81
N LYS A 3 59.89 -6.38 66.16
CA LYS A 3 59.52 -5.78 64.86
C LYS A 3 59.09 -4.32 65.07
N SER A 4 59.92 -3.39 64.60
CA SER A 4 59.73 -1.93 64.68
C SER A 4 58.33 -1.45 64.21
N PRO A 5 57.66 -0.57 64.99
CA PRO A 5 56.27 -0.14 64.76
C PRO A 5 56.05 0.69 63.47
N LYS A 6 57.11 1.21 62.85
CA LYS A 6 57.01 2.00 61.59
C LYS A 6 56.62 1.13 60.38
N LYS A 7 57.03 -0.14 60.32
CA LYS A 7 56.78 -1.02 59.15
C LYS A 7 55.32 -1.51 59.06
N LYS A 8 54.62 -1.64 60.20
CA LYS A 8 53.18 -2.00 60.26
C LYS A 8 52.25 -0.87 59.79
N ARG A 9 52.63 0.40 60.02
CA ARG A 9 51.82 1.58 59.70
C ARG A 9 51.82 1.91 58.19
N SER A 10 52.96 1.75 57.53
CA SER A 10 53.11 1.91 56.06
C SER A 10 52.31 0.86 55.27
N ARG A 11 52.39 -0.43 55.68
CA ARG A 11 51.61 -1.52 55.05
C ARG A 11 50.09 -1.32 55.16
N ARG A 12 49.59 -0.87 56.32
CA ARG A 12 48.15 -0.56 56.50
C ARG A 12 47.68 0.61 55.63
N LYS A 13 48.52 1.61 55.37
CA LYS A 13 48.19 2.74 54.49
C LYS A 13 48.09 2.28 53.03
N ALA A 14 49.05 1.48 52.56
CA ALA A 14 49.04 0.90 51.22
C ALA A 14 47.87 -0.07 51.01
N GLN A 15 47.53 -0.90 52.00
CA GLN A 15 46.38 -1.80 51.91
C GLN A 15 45.05 -1.05 51.82
N ARG A 16 44.89 0.09 52.51
CA ARG A 16 43.67 0.91 52.42
C ARG A 16 43.54 1.63 51.08
N THR A 17 44.64 2.08 50.49
CA THR A 17 44.60 2.71 49.15
C THR A 17 44.33 1.68 48.05
N PHE A 18 44.90 0.47 48.14
CA PHE A 18 44.61 -0.61 47.19
C PHE A 18 43.18 -1.13 47.31
N ALA A 19 42.65 -1.28 48.54
CA ALA A 19 41.26 -1.69 48.75
C ALA A 19 40.28 -0.63 48.23
N GLY A 20 40.57 0.66 48.45
CA GLY A 20 39.77 1.76 47.91
C GLY A 20 39.78 1.80 46.38
N ALA A 21 40.96 1.63 45.76
CA ALA A 21 41.08 1.58 44.30
C ALA A 21 40.34 0.37 43.70
N ALA A 22 40.47 -0.81 44.31
CA ALA A 22 39.80 -2.03 43.86
C ALA A 22 38.27 -1.93 43.96
N ALA A 23 37.75 -1.34 45.05
CA ALA A 23 36.32 -1.12 45.23
C ALA A 23 35.76 -0.10 44.21
N LEU A 24 36.52 0.96 43.92
CA LEU A 24 36.16 1.93 42.88
C LEU A 24 36.15 1.30 41.49
N THR A 25 37.17 0.51 41.14
CA THR A 25 37.20 -0.17 39.84
C THR A 25 36.06 -1.15 39.69
N LEU A 26 35.78 -1.97 40.73
CA LEU A 26 34.66 -2.92 40.72
C LEU A 26 33.31 -2.21 40.64
N GLY A 27 33.14 -1.11 41.37
CA GLY A 27 31.93 -0.29 41.34
C GLY A 27 31.69 0.33 39.96
N LEU A 28 32.74 0.90 39.34
CA LEU A 28 32.66 1.49 38.01
C LEU A 28 32.41 0.45 36.91
N THR A 29 33.06 -0.71 36.98
CA THR A 29 32.81 -1.80 36.01
C THR A 29 31.42 -2.41 36.21
N GLY A 30 30.98 -2.60 37.46
CA GLY A 30 29.65 -3.13 37.76
C GLY A 30 28.54 -2.19 37.30
N ALA A 31 28.70 -0.88 37.53
CA ALA A 31 27.77 0.14 37.05
C ALA A 31 27.74 0.21 35.51
N GLY A 32 28.89 0.11 34.84
CA GLY A 32 28.96 0.07 33.38
C GLY A 32 28.29 -1.16 32.77
N PHE A 33 28.43 -2.33 33.42
CA PHE A 33 27.78 -3.56 32.98
C PHE A 33 26.26 -3.51 33.18
N LEU A 34 25.80 -3.02 34.34
CA LEU A 34 24.37 -2.84 34.61
C LEU A 34 23.75 -1.80 33.68
N ALA A 35 24.43 -0.68 33.43
CA ALA A 35 23.98 0.33 32.48
C ALA A 35 23.87 -0.23 31.06
N SER A 36 24.79 -1.09 30.62
CA SER A 36 24.72 -1.70 29.28
C SER A 36 23.67 -2.80 29.17
N ALA A 37 23.43 -3.56 30.25
CA ALA A 37 22.42 -4.63 30.26
C ALA A 37 20.98 -4.10 30.41
N LEU A 38 20.81 -2.92 31.02
CA LEU A 38 19.52 -2.27 31.26
C LEU A 38 19.26 -1.11 30.29
N ALA A 39 20.26 -0.66 29.54
CA ALA A 39 20.06 0.32 28.48
C ALA A 39 19.22 -0.32 27.37
N PRO A 40 18.17 0.37 26.89
CA PRO A 40 17.48 -0.06 25.68
C PRO A 40 18.50 -0.09 24.53
N ASN A 41 18.39 -1.11 23.66
CA ASN A 41 19.13 -1.15 22.41
C ASN A 41 18.92 0.20 21.71
N ALA A 42 19.99 0.95 21.45
CA ALA A 42 19.88 2.16 20.65
C ALA A 42 19.31 1.77 19.28
N GLN A 43 18.06 2.15 18.99
CA GLN A 43 17.56 2.21 17.62
C GLN A 43 18.44 3.24 16.91
N VAL A 44 19.46 2.74 16.23
CA VAL A 44 20.51 3.56 15.61
C VAL A 44 19.87 4.40 14.52
N ALA A 45 20.31 5.65 14.41
CA ALA A 45 19.88 6.71 13.48
C ALA A 45 20.09 6.40 11.98
N THR A 46 20.07 5.14 11.57
CA THR A 46 20.10 4.71 10.16
C THR A 46 18.70 4.74 9.56
N ALA A 47 17.67 4.23 10.26
CA ALA A 47 16.28 4.30 9.80
C ALA A 47 15.84 5.76 9.54
N GLN A 48 16.16 6.66 10.47
CA GLN A 48 15.83 8.08 10.34
C GLN A 48 16.62 8.79 9.23
N LYS A 49 17.80 8.28 8.83
CA LYS A 49 18.57 8.83 7.70
C LYS A 49 18.03 8.35 6.35
N ASP A 50 17.63 7.08 6.27
CA ASP A 50 17.03 6.50 5.07
C ASP A 50 15.67 7.17 4.78
N ASP A 51 14.87 7.44 5.82
CA ASP A 51 13.60 8.17 5.69
C ASP A 51 13.81 9.62 5.19
N GLN A 52 14.81 10.33 5.72
CA GLN A 52 15.10 11.70 5.28
C GLN A 52 15.62 11.74 3.83
N ALA A 53 16.43 10.76 3.44
CA ALA A 53 16.89 10.65 2.05
C ALA A 53 15.72 10.40 1.10
N MET A 54 14.78 9.53 1.47
CA MET A 54 13.57 9.24 0.69
C MET A 54 12.65 10.47 0.58
N ILE A 55 12.43 11.21 1.68
CA ILE A 55 11.66 12.45 1.67
C ILE A 55 12.32 13.50 0.77
N GLN A 56 13.65 13.60 0.79
CA GLN A 56 14.38 14.54 -0.06
C GLN A 56 14.27 14.17 -1.54
N GLU A 57 14.41 12.89 -1.89
CA GLU A 57 14.17 12.42 -3.27
C GLU A 57 12.74 12.75 -3.72
N GLY A 58 11.76 12.51 -2.86
CA GLY A 58 10.36 12.85 -3.11
C GLY A 58 10.16 14.34 -3.35
N LYS A 59 10.82 15.18 -2.54
CA LYS A 59 10.80 16.63 -2.70
C LYS A 59 11.40 17.06 -4.04
N ASP A 60 12.56 16.50 -4.42
CA ASP A 60 13.23 16.88 -5.66
C ASP A 60 12.36 16.58 -6.89
N ILE A 61 11.66 15.43 -6.88
CA ILE A 61 10.69 15.07 -7.91
C ILE A 61 9.46 16.00 -7.86
N TYR A 62 8.96 16.29 -6.66
CA TYR A 62 7.81 17.17 -6.48
C TYR A 62 8.07 18.57 -7.03
N ASP A 63 9.25 19.12 -6.74
CA ASP A 63 9.65 20.47 -7.11
C ASP A 63 9.64 20.67 -8.64
N VAL A 64 10.04 19.66 -9.40
CA VAL A 64 10.14 19.75 -10.87
C VAL A 64 8.86 19.37 -11.60
N ALA A 65 8.00 18.54 -11.02
CA ALA A 65 6.88 17.93 -11.74
C ALA A 65 5.49 18.24 -11.19
N CYS A 66 5.37 18.63 -9.92
CA CYS A 66 4.08 18.69 -9.22
C CYS A 66 3.68 20.12 -8.80
N ILE A 67 4.65 20.98 -8.48
CA ILE A 67 4.42 22.35 -7.95
C ILE A 67 3.47 23.17 -8.82
N THR A 68 3.57 23.06 -10.15
CA THR A 68 2.78 23.89 -11.08
C THR A 68 1.26 23.73 -10.88
N CYS A 69 0.82 22.58 -10.39
CA CYS A 69 -0.59 22.27 -10.13
C CYS A 69 -0.90 22.15 -8.63
N HIS A 70 0.03 21.63 -7.83
CA HIS A 70 -0.21 21.35 -6.40
C HIS A 70 0.43 22.37 -5.45
N GLY A 71 1.11 23.40 -5.96
CA GLY A 71 1.74 24.47 -5.19
C GLY A 71 3.07 24.06 -4.57
N ALA A 72 3.88 25.03 -4.13
CA ALA A 72 5.19 24.73 -3.51
C ALA A 72 5.09 24.09 -2.11
N ASN A 73 3.95 24.26 -1.44
CA ASN A 73 3.68 23.82 -0.06
C ASN A 73 2.50 22.84 0.00
N LEU A 74 2.26 22.06 -1.06
CA LEU A 74 1.13 21.14 -1.18
C LEU A 74 -0.27 21.77 -1.15
N GLN A 75 -0.37 23.10 -1.18
CA GLN A 75 -1.63 23.82 -0.92
C GLN A 75 -2.65 23.77 -2.08
N GLY A 76 -2.25 23.25 -3.24
CA GLY A 76 -3.03 23.30 -4.46
C GLY A 76 -2.91 24.64 -5.18
N VAL A 77 -3.37 24.66 -6.43
CA VAL A 77 -3.47 25.87 -7.25
C VAL A 77 -4.86 25.90 -7.86
N GLU A 78 -5.60 26.98 -7.59
CA GLU A 78 -6.97 27.17 -8.08
C GLU A 78 -7.03 27.01 -9.62
N GLY A 79 -7.99 26.22 -10.09
CA GLY A 79 -8.17 25.92 -11.51
C GLY A 79 -7.10 25.01 -12.14
N ARG A 80 -6.08 24.54 -11.40
CA ARG A 80 -5.05 23.63 -11.90
C ARG A 80 -4.96 22.30 -11.17
N GLY A 81 -4.94 22.31 -9.84
CA GLY A 81 -4.78 21.11 -9.06
C GLY A 81 -5.22 21.28 -7.60
N PRO A 82 -5.80 20.24 -6.99
CA PRO A 82 -6.25 20.30 -5.61
C PRO A 82 -5.07 20.34 -4.63
N SER A 83 -5.38 20.70 -3.38
CA SER A 83 -4.45 20.53 -2.26
C SER A 83 -4.11 19.06 -2.04
N LEU A 84 -2.85 18.79 -1.70
CA LEU A 84 -2.38 17.47 -1.28
C LEU A 84 -2.27 17.34 0.25
N ILE A 85 -2.52 18.42 0.99
CA ILE A 85 -2.53 18.40 2.46
C ILE A 85 -3.67 17.48 2.95
N GLY A 86 -3.35 16.54 3.83
CA GLY A 86 -4.29 15.57 4.40
C GLY A 86 -4.70 14.44 3.46
N THR A 87 -4.14 14.37 2.24
CA THR A 87 -4.47 13.29 1.29
C THR A 87 -3.81 11.96 1.65
N GLY A 88 -2.66 12.00 2.33
CA GLY A 88 -1.89 10.83 2.75
C GLY A 88 -1.00 10.24 1.64
N GLU A 89 0.04 9.51 2.06
CA GLU A 89 0.92 8.79 1.14
C GLU A 89 0.18 7.73 0.32
N GLY A 90 -0.87 7.14 0.89
CA GLY A 90 -1.72 6.16 0.19
C GLY A 90 -2.35 6.70 -1.09
N ALA A 91 -2.87 7.93 -1.05
CA ALA A 91 -3.47 8.58 -2.21
C ALA A 91 -2.41 8.88 -3.28
N VAL A 92 -1.25 9.37 -2.87
CA VAL A 92 -0.13 9.68 -3.78
C VAL A 92 0.37 8.42 -4.45
N TYR A 93 0.64 7.37 -3.68
CA TYR A 93 1.06 6.08 -4.21
C TYR A 93 0.02 5.54 -5.20
N PHE A 94 -1.27 5.54 -4.86
CA PHE A 94 -2.32 5.10 -5.79
C PHE A 94 -2.29 5.90 -7.10
N GLN A 95 -2.25 7.24 -7.03
CA GLN A 95 -2.33 8.06 -8.24
C GLN A 95 -1.05 7.97 -9.09
N VAL A 96 0.13 7.95 -8.47
CA VAL A 96 1.42 7.98 -9.15
C VAL A 96 1.85 6.60 -9.62
N ASN A 97 1.74 5.59 -8.76
CA ASN A 97 2.14 4.21 -9.09
C ASN A 97 1.22 3.58 -10.15
N SER A 98 -0.06 3.98 -10.19
CA SER A 98 -0.97 3.58 -11.26
C SER A 98 -0.83 4.42 -12.55
N GLY A 99 0.04 5.43 -12.53
CA GLY A 99 0.30 6.33 -13.65
C GLY A 99 -0.81 7.32 -13.97
N ARG A 100 -1.86 7.43 -13.13
CA ARG A 100 -2.92 8.45 -13.30
C ARG A 100 -2.35 9.85 -13.22
N MET A 101 -1.50 10.07 -12.21
CA MET A 101 -0.69 11.26 -12.04
C MET A 101 0.76 10.99 -12.48
N PRO A 102 1.44 11.96 -13.13
CA PRO A 102 0.93 13.28 -13.52
C PRO A 102 -0.13 13.23 -14.63
N MET A 103 -1.15 14.08 -14.51
CA MET A 103 -2.17 14.29 -15.55
C MET A 103 -1.66 15.28 -16.60
N MET A 104 -1.95 15.00 -17.86
CA MET A 104 -1.59 15.88 -19.00
C MET A 104 -2.72 16.84 -19.38
N SER A 105 -3.95 16.50 -19.04
CA SER A 105 -5.19 17.18 -19.39
C SER A 105 -6.20 17.04 -18.25
N ASN A 106 -7.14 17.98 -18.16
CA ASN A 106 -8.23 17.96 -17.19
C ASN A 106 -9.46 17.27 -17.78
N ASP A 107 -9.31 15.98 -18.08
CA ASP A 107 -10.40 15.16 -18.62
C ASP A 107 -11.41 14.81 -17.53
N ALA A 108 -12.56 14.25 -17.93
CA ALA A 108 -13.62 13.85 -16.98
C ALA A 108 -13.10 12.92 -15.88
N GLN A 109 -12.09 12.10 -16.19
CA GLN A 109 -11.50 11.14 -15.27
C GLN A 109 -10.00 10.97 -15.53
N ALA A 110 -9.19 10.81 -14.47
CA ALA A 110 -7.79 10.41 -14.61
C ALA A 110 -7.71 8.91 -14.93
N GLU A 111 -7.36 8.60 -16.17
CA GLU A 111 -7.18 7.24 -16.65
C GLU A 111 -5.87 6.62 -16.16
N ARG A 112 -5.89 5.29 -15.95
CA ARG A 112 -4.68 4.52 -15.67
C ARG A 112 -3.79 4.54 -16.91
N LYS A 113 -2.50 4.86 -16.72
CA LYS A 113 -1.50 4.90 -17.80
C LYS A 113 -0.26 4.15 -17.36
N ARG A 114 0.70 3.98 -18.28
CA ARG A 114 2.04 3.52 -17.88
C ARG A 114 2.63 4.53 -16.88
N PRO A 115 3.06 4.11 -15.69
CA PRO A 115 3.63 5.02 -14.70
C PRO A 115 4.86 5.72 -15.26
N ARG A 116 4.94 7.04 -15.04
CA ARG A 116 6.11 7.85 -15.41
C ARG A 116 7.27 7.62 -14.45
N TYR A 117 6.96 7.35 -13.19
CA TYR A 117 7.90 7.14 -12.11
C TYR A 117 7.98 5.66 -11.75
N THR A 118 9.13 5.24 -11.23
CA THR A 118 9.28 3.90 -10.64
C THR A 118 8.48 3.81 -9.34
N GLU A 119 8.26 2.59 -8.85
CA GLU A 119 7.59 2.37 -7.56
C GLU A 119 8.36 3.04 -6.40
N SER A 120 9.69 2.98 -6.41
CA SER A 120 10.53 3.66 -5.42
C SER A 120 10.35 5.18 -5.43
N GLN A 121 10.26 5.79 -6.62
CA GLN A 121 10.02 7.22 -6.78
C GLN A 121 8.59 7.61 -6.37
N ALA A 122 7.61 6.75 -6.64
CA ALA A 122 6.25 6.94 -6.19
C ALA A 122 6.16 6.90 -4.64
N LEU A 123 6.89 5.98 -4.00
CA LEU A 123 7.02 5.93 -2.54
C LEU A 123 7.74 7.16 -1.98
N ALA A 124 8.81 7.63 -2.64
CA ALA A 124 9.50 8.86 -2.24
C ALA A 124 8.57 10.08 -2.27
N LEU A 125 7.81 10.26 -3.37
CA LEU A 125 6.77 11.29 -3.47
C LEU A 125 5.71 11.15 -2.37
N ALA A 126 5.29 9.93 -2.09
CA ALA A 126 4.29 9.64 -1.08
C ALA A 126 4.80 10.02 0.33
N ALA A 127 6.03 9.63 0.68
CA ALA A 127 6.70 9.99 1.93
C ALA A 127 6.85 11.51 2.09
N TYR A 128 7.23 12.22 1.01
CA TYR A 128 7.31 13.69 1.03
C TYR A 128 5.95 14.33 1.33
N VAL A 129 4.88 13.87 0.69
CA VAL A 129 3.52 14.39 0.94
C VAL A 129 3.04 14.04 2.34
N ALA A 130 3.31 12.83 2.84
CA ALA A 130 2.97 12.43 4.20
C ALA A 130 3.70 13.28 5.26
N ALA A 131 5.00 13.53 5.07
CA ALA A 131 5.80 14.33 6.00
C ALA A 131 5.34 15.79 6.11
N ASN A 132 4.76 16.37 5.05
CA ASN A 132 4.36 17.77 5.01
C ASN A 132 2.84 17.98 5.16
N GLY A 133 2.03 17.01 4.75
CA GLY A 133 0.58 17.11 4.67
C GLY A 133 -0.19 16.14 5.57
N GLY A 134 0.42 15.03 5.99
CA GLY A 134 -0.24 13.95 6.72
C GLY A 134 -1.39 13.29 5.93
N GLY A 135 -2.13 12.40 6.62
CA GLY A 135 -3.27 11.68 6.07
C GLY A 135 -3.13 10.16 6.19
N PRO A 136 -3.93 9.38 5.46
CA PRO A 136 -3.85 7.92 5.49
C PRO A 136 -2.50 7.38 4.99
N GLU A 137 -1.95 6.43 5.75
CA GLU A 137 -0.66 5.82 5.49
C GLU A 137 -0.79 4.56 4.60
N LEU A 138 0.32 4.21 3.97
CA LEU A 138 0.52 2.94 3.32
C LEU A 138 0.57 1.83 4.38
N VAL A 139 0.09 0.65 4.02
CA VAL A 139 0.25 -0.54 4.85
C VAL A 139 1.64 -1.12 4.59
N TYR A 140 2.42 -1.29 5.66
CA TYR A 140 3.73 -1.91 5.65
C TYR A 140 3.71 -3.21 6.46
N ASN A 141 4.55 -4.15 6.07
CA ASN A 141 4.81 -5.38 6.79
C ASN A 141 5.66 -5.11 8.04
N PRO A 142 5.72 -6.03 9.01
CA PRO A 142 6.56 -5.89 10.21
C PRO A 142 8.06 -5.71 9.93
N ASP A 143 8.54 -6.15 8.77
CA ASP A 143 9.92 -5.98 8.30
C ASP A 143 10.17 -4.61 7.61
N GLY A 144 9.15 -3.76 7.51
CA GLY A 144 9.20 -2.45 6.87
C GLY A 144 8.99 -2.47 5.36
N SER A 145 8.79 -3.64 4.74
CA SER A 145 8.46 -3.73 3.32
C SER A 145 7.02 -3.28 3.03
N LEU A 146 6.74 -2.79 1.83
CA LEU A 146 5.39 -2.42 1.42
C LEU A 146 4.51 -3.67 1.34
N ALA A 147 3.40 -3.70 2.10
CA ALA A 147 2.50 -4.83 2.09
C ALA A 147 1.85 -4.97 0.71
N LYS A 148 1.98 -6.16 0.11
CA LYS A 148 1.36 -6.47 -1.19
C LYS A 148 0.55 -7.73 -1.03
N GLU A 149 1.16 -8.89 -1.16
CA GLU A 149 0.47 -10.17 -1.09
C GLU A 149 -0.18 -10.41 0.28
N GLU A 150 0.40 -9.84 1.34
CA GLU A 150 -0.11 -9.90 2.72
C GLU A 150 -1.46 -9.21 2.91
N LEU A 151 -1.89 -8.41 1.93
CA LEU A 151 -3.22 -7.79 1.91
C LEU A 151 -4.30 -8.70 1.29
N ARG A 152 -3.94 -9.88 0.81
CA ARG A 152 -4.88 -10.82 0.16
C ARG A 152 -5.69 -11.66 1.15
N GLY A 153 -6.24 -11.01 2.17
CA GLY A 153 -7.10 -11.61 3.18
C GLY A 153 -6.55 -11.46 4.60
N LYS A 154 -7.45 -11.47 5.58
CA LYS A 154 -7.06 -11.41 6.99
C LYS A 154 -6.15 -12.58 7.39
N ASN A 155 -6.44 -13.77 6.89
CA ASN A 155 -5.78 -15.02 7.25
C ASN A 155 -4.75 -15.47 6.20
N TYR A 156 -4.18 -14.54 5.45
CA TYR A 156 -3.20 -14.85 4.41
C TYR A 156 -1.94 -15.49 5.00
N ASP A 157 -1.61 -16.69 4.52
CA ASP A 157 -0.45 -17.51 4.93
C ASP A 157 0.45 -17.86 3.74
N GLY A 158 0.39 -17.06 2.68
CA GLY A 158 0.98 -17.34 1.37
C GLY A 158 -0.02 -17.92 0.36
N GLN A 159 -1.26 -18.18 0.77
CA GLN A 159 -2.37 -18.54 -0.11
C GLN A 159 -3.64 -17.76 0.24
N ILE A 160 -4.45 -17.49 -0.79
CA ILE A 160 -5.76 -16.85 -0.61
C ILE A 160 -6.72 -17.87 0.04
N GLN A 161 -7.24 -17.53 1.21
CA GLN A 161 -8.11 -18.41 1.98
C GLN A 161 -9.57 -18.32 1.52
N ALA A 162 -10.24 -19.46 1.34
CA ALA A 162 -11.62 -19.51 0.87
C ALA A 162 -12.61 -18.77 1.78
N GLY A 163 -12.38 -18.79 3.10
CA GLY A 163 -13.19 -18.05 4.07
C GLY A 163 -13.11 -16.53 3.89
N ASP A 164 -11.91 -16.02 3.62
CA ASP A 164 -11.70 -14.59 3.37
C ASP A 164 -12.27 -14.19 1.99
N VAL A 165 -12.16 -15.05 0.97
CA VAL A 165 -12.80 -14.82 -0.34
C VAL A 165 -14.32 -14.77 -0.21
N ALA A 166 -14.92 -15.67 0.57
CA ALA A 166 -16.36 -15.69 0.78
C ALA A 166 -16.85 -14.40 1.47
N ARG A 167 -16.20 -14.01 2.58
CA ARG A 167 -16.52 -12.76 3.30
C ARG A 167 -16.26 -11.52 2.42
N GLY A 168 -15.11 -11.47 1.76
CA GLY A 168 -14.75 -10.39 0.84
C GLY A 168 -15.70 -10.26 -0.34
N GLY A 169 -16.19 -11.38 -0.87
CA GLY A 169 -17.16 -11.41 -1.97
C GLY A 169 -18.54 -10.92 -1.58
N GLU A 170 -18.97 -11.13 -0.33
CA GLU A 170 -20.18 -10.53 0.22
C GLU A 170 -20.02 -9.02 0.38
N LEU A 171 -18.94 -8.59 1.05
CA LEU A 171 -18.63 -7.18 1.26
C LEU A 171 -18.50 -6.40 -0.04
N PHE A 172 -17.81 -6.97 -1.04
CA PHE A 172 -17.65 -6.34 -2.35
C PHE A 172 -18.99 -6.20 -3.09
N ARG A 173 -19.87 -7.21 -3.02
CA ARG A 173 -21.21 -7.14 -3.64
C ARG A 173 -22.09 -6.09 -2.99
N LEU A 174 -22.00 -5.93 -1.68
CA LEU A 174 -22.76 -4.95 -0.92
C LEU A 174 -22.26 -3.51 -1.14
N ASN A 175 -20.95 -3.31 -1.28
CA ASN A 175 -20.35 -1.97 -1.23
C ASN A 175 -19.77 -1.46 -2.56
N CYS A 176 -19.38 -2.35 -3.49
CA CYS A 176 -18.54 -1.99 -4.63
C CYS A 176 -19.13 -2.41 -5.98
N ALA A 177 -19.86 -3.52 -6.03
CA ALA A 177 -20.34 -4.13 -7.28
C ALA A 177 -21.33 -3.25 -8.05
N SER A 178 -22.02 -2.32 -7.38
CA SER A 178 -22.90 -1.34 -8.03
C SER A 178 -22.16 -0.46 -9.05
N CYS A 179 -20.87 -0.22 -8.83
CA CYS A 179 -20.01 0.54 -9.74
C CYS A 179 -19.07 -0.37 -10.52
N HIS A 180 -18.38 -1.29 -9.83
CA HIS A 180 -17.31 -2.09 -10.43
C HIS A 180 -17.76 -3.43 -11.04
N ASN A 181 -19.07 -3.70 -11.09
CA ASN A 181 -19.65 -4.98 -11.50
C ASN A 181 -19.28 -6.13 -10.56
N PHE A 182 -19.98 -7.27 -10.63
CA PHE A 182 -19.84 -8.39 -9.69
C PHE A 182 -18.44 -9.01 -9.63
N THR A 183 -17.69 -8.90 -10.73
CA THR A 183 -16.34 -9.47 -10.89
C THR A 183 -15.27 -8.39 -11.09
N GLY A 184 -15.57 -7.12 -10.79
CA GLY A 184 -14.56 -6.05 -10.89
C GLY A 184 -14.26 -5.59 -12.31
N ARG A 185 -15.18 -5.81 -13.27
CA ARG A 185 -15.03 -5.42 -14.69
C ARG A 185 -15.32 -3.95 -14.99
N GLY A 186 -15.77 -3.20 -13.99
CA GLY A 186 -16.08 -1.78 -14.14
C GLY A 186 -17.51 -1.52 -14.64
N GLY A 187 -17.82 -0.25 -14.81
CA GLY A 187 -19.16 0.22 -15.17
C GLY A 187 -19.19 1.70 -15.52
N ALA A 188 -20.15 2.11 -16.36
CA ALA A 188 -20.29 3.52 -16.74
C ALA A 188 -20.89 4.36 -15.60
N LEU A 189 -20.36 5.57 -15.40
CA LEU A 189 -20.87 6.58 -14.48
C LEU A 189 -21.32 7.82 -15.27
N SER A 190 -21.91 8.78 -14.57
CA SER A 190 -22.35 10.05 -15.16
C SER A 190 -21.18 10.92 -15.64
N SER A 191 -21.47 11.81 -16.59
CA SER A 191 -20.55 12.85 -17.07
C SER A 191 -19.23 12.32 -17.64
N GLY A 192 -19.27 11.19 -18.35
CA GLY A 192 -18.10 10.60 -19.00
C GLY A 192 -17.13 9.89 -18.05
N LYS A 193 -17.48 9.77 -16.77
CA LYS A 193 -16.72 8.99 -15.79
C LYS A 193 -17.13 7.52 -15.84
N TYR A 194 -16.30 6.65 -15.31
CA TYR A 194 -16.51 5.21 -15.24
C TYR A 194 -15.76 4.60 -14.04
N ALA A 195 -16.24 3.45 -13.58
CA ALA A 195 -15.53 2.60 -12.65
C ALA A 195 -14.55 1.74 -13.48
N PRO A 196 -13.24 1.82 -13.24
CA PRO A 196 -12.28 1.03 -13.99
C PRO A 196 -12.36 -0.46 -13.64
N GLU A 197 -11.86 -1.29 -14.54
CA GLU A 197 -11.55 -2.69 -14.21
C GLU A 197 -10.47 -2.77 -13.11
N LEU A 198 -10.62 -3.75 -12.23
CA LEU A 198 -9.76 -3.90 -11.04
C LEU A 198 -8.57 -4.82 -11.27
N ASP A 199 -8.59 -5.66 -12.30
CA ASP A 199 -7.55 -6.64 -12.59
C ASP A 199 -6.12 -6.08 -12.61
N PRO A 200 -5.86 -4.90 -13.19
CA PRO A 200 -4.50 -4.40 -13.32
C PRO A 200 -3.95 -3.81 -12.02
N ALA A 201 -4.81 -3.50 -11.04
CA ALA A 201 -4.42 -2.85 -9.80
C ALA A 201 -3.66 -3.81 -8.87
N ASN A 202 -2.60 -3.31 -8.22
CA ASN A 202 -1.96 -4.06 -7.15
C ASN A 202 -2.75 -3.96 -5.84
N GLU A 203 -2.42 -4.81 -4.88
CA GLU A 203 -3.13 -4.96 -3.61
C GLU A 203 -3.12 -3.64 -2.81
N GLN A 204 -1.97 -2.97 -2.79
CA GLN A 204 -1.82 -1.67 -2.14
C GLN A 204 -2.66 -0.60 -2.83
N GLU A 205 -2.68 -0.57 -4.16
CA GLU A 205 -3.54 0.34 -4.93
C GLU A 205 -5.02 0.12 -4.62
N ILE A 206 -5.47 -1.13 -4.49
CA ILE A 206 -6.87 -1.45 -4.14
C ILE A 206 -7.17 -1.02 -2.70
N TYR A 207 -6.28 -1.31 -1.75
CA TYR A 207 -6.43 -0.90 -0.35
C TYR A 207 -6.55 0.63 -0.22
N GLN A 208 -5.65 1.35 -0.88
CA GLN A 208 -5.60 2.81 -0.84
C GLN A 208 -6.73 3.45 -1.63
N ALA A 209 -7.20 2.84 -2.73
CA ALA A 209 -8.40 3.29 -3.42
C ALA A 209 -9.63 3.24 -2.51
N MET A 210 -9.81 2.15 -1.76
CA MET A 210 -10.90 2.06 -0.77
C MET A 210 -10.78 3.12 0.32
N LEU A 211 -9.57 3.31 0.86
CA LEU A 211 -9.34 4.21 2.00
C LEU A 211 -9.46 5.71 1.61
N THR A 212 -8.95 6.08 0.44
CA THR A 212 -8.84 7.48 0.01
C THR A 212 -9.97 7.95 -0.90
N GLY A 213 -10.74 7.03 -1.50
CA GLY A 213 -11.89 7.32 -2.36
C GLY A 213 -11.51 8.20 -3.56
N PRO A 214 -10.78 7.67 -4.56
CA PRO A 214 -10.35 8.46 -5.71
C PRO A 214 -11.53 8.90 -6.57
N GLN A 215 -11.53 10.18 -6.95
CA GLN A 215 -12.51 10.79 -7.86
C GLN A 215 -13.96 10.66 -7.35
N ASN A 216 -14.80 9.84 -8.01
CA ASN A 216 -16.19 9.63 -7.62
C ASN A 216 -16.37 8.44 -6.67
N MET A 217 -15.31 7.70 -6.37
CA MET A 217 -15.38 6.57 -5.44
C MET A 217 -15.53 7.09 -4.00
N PRO A 218 -16.50 6.62 -3.21
CA PRO A 218 -16.63 7.03 -1.82
C PRO A 218 -15.44 6.55 -0.98
N LYS A 219 -15.15 7.27 0.10
CA LYS A 219 -14.09 6.91 1.06
C LYS A 219 -14.62 5.87 2.04
N PHE A 220 -14.02 4.69 2.06
CA PHE A 220 -14.29 3.64 3.04
C PHE A 220 -13.26 3.71 4.17
N SER A 221 -13.52 4.58 5.14
CA SER A 221 -12.69 4.71 6.35
C SER A 221 -12.70 3.41 7.18
N ASP A 222 -11.76 3.27 8.11
CA ASP A 222 -11.69 2.10 9.00
C ASP A 222 -12.90 1.93 9.93
N ARG A 223 -13.76 2.95 10.02
CA ARG A 223 -15.05 2.87 10.73
C ARG A 223 -16.16 2.25 9.87
N GLN A 224 -16.03 2.30 8.55
CA GLN A 224 -17.01 1.76 7.62
C GLN A 224 -16.62 0.36 7.14
N LEU A 225 -15.33 0.18 6.80
CA LEU A 225 -14.73 -1.10 6.49
C LEU A 225 -13.41 -1.19 7.26
N SER A 226 -13.32 -2.12 8.19
CA SER A 226 -12.10 -2.40 8.94
C SER A 226 -10.94 -2.82 8.03
N ALA A 227 -9.71 -2.76 8.53
CA ALA A 227 -8.53 -3.20 7.79
C ALA A 227 -8.64 -4.67 7.35
N ASP A 228 -9.18 -5.55 8.20
CA ASP A 228 -9.42 -6.95 7.88
C ASP A 228 -10.42 -7.11 6.74
N GLU A 229 -11.57 -6.42 6.82
CA GLU A 229 -12.60 -6.45 5.78
C GLU A 229 -12.08 -5.95 4.42
N LYS A 230 -11.24 -4.91 4.42
CA LYS A 230 -10.55 -4.44 3.22
C LYS A 230 -9.63 -5.50 2.62
N ARG A 231 -8.86 -6.20 3.46
CA ARG A 231 -7.98 -7.31 3.01
C ARG A 231 -8.80 -8.44 2.40
N ASP A 232 -9.95 -8.77 2.96
CA ASP A 232 -10.81 -9.81 2.40
C ASP A 232 -11.41 -9.40 1.06
N ILE A 233 -11.81 -8.14 0.89
CA ILE A 233 -12.25 -7.61 -0.41
C ILE A 233 -11.13 -7.75 -1.45
N ILE A 234 -9.88 -7.45 -1.08
CA ILE A 234 -8.71 -7.65 -1.95
C ILE A 234 -8.54 -9.14 -2.28
N ALA A 235 -8.67 -10.03 -1.30
CA ALA A 235 -8.63 -11.48 -1.50
C ALA A 235 -9.67 -11.93 -2.55
N PHE A 236 -10.90 -11.43 -2.43
CA PHE A 236 -11.97 -11.70 -3.39
C PHE A 236 -11.64 -11.19 -4.80
N ILE A 237 -11.20 -9.94 -4.93
CA ILE A 237 -10.85 -9.34 -6.23
C ILE A 237 -9.72 -10.12 -6.90
N LYS A 238 -8.66 -10.45 -6.15
CA LYS A 238 -7.51 -11.20 -6.69
C LYS A 238 -7.89 -12.63 -7.06
N SER A 239 -8.64 -13.33 -6.22
CA SER A 239 -9.11 -14.68 -6.56
C SER A 239 -10.05 -14.67 -7.78
N SER A 240 -10.90 -13.65 -7.94
CA SER A 240 -11.81 -13.52 -9.09
C SER A 240 -11.07 -13.30 -10.41
N LYS A 241 -9.92 -12.64 -10.36
CA LYS A 241 -9.02 -12.48 -11.50
C LYS A 241 -8.25 -13.77 -11.82
N GLU A 242 -7.72 -14.41 -10.78
CA GLU A 242 -6.82 -15.57 -10.92
C GLU A 242 -7.58 -16.87 -11.22
N THR A 243 -8.85 -16.97 -10.83
CA THR A 243 -9.68 -18.15 -11.07
C THR A 243 -10.16 -18.19 -12.53
N PRO A 244 -9.79 -19.23 -13.31
CA PRO A 244 -10.31 -19.41 -14.66
C PRO A 244 -11.82 -19.58 -14.66
N SER A 245 -12.49 -19.09 -15.70
CA SER A 245 -13.95 -19.20 -15.82
C SER A 245 -14.40 -20.66 -15.94
N PRO A 246 -15.19 -21.18 -14.99
CA PRO A 246 -15.73 -22.53 -15.08
C PRO A 246 -16.73 -22.60 -16.25
N GLY A 247 -16.49 -23.48 -17.23
CA GLY A 247 -17.44 -23.72 -18.32
C GLY A 247 -17.15 -23.05 -19.66
N GLY A 248 -15.98 -22.42 -19.83
CA GLY A 248 -15.52 -21.92 -21.13
C GLY A 248 -15.09 -20.47 -21.12
N TYR A 249 -15.21 -19.80 -22.27
CA TYR A 249 -14.73 -18.43 -22.42
C TYR A 249 -15.67 -17.42 -21.75
N ALA A 250 -15.11 -16.55 -20.90
CA ALA A 250 -15.86 -15.62 -20.04
C ALA A 250 -16.58 -14.48 -20.77
N LEU A 251 -16.28 -14.27 -22.06
CA LEU A 251 -16.80 -13.15 -22.88
C LEU A 251 -16.66 -11.77 -22.19
N GLY A 252 -15.58 -11.56 -21.43
CA GLY A 252 -15.33 -10.32 -20.69
C GLY A 252 -16.04 -10.21 -19.33
N GLY A 253 -16.81 -11.21 -18.90
CA GLY A 253 -17.40 -11.26 -17.56
C GLY A 253 -18.52 -10.25 -17.31
N LEU A 254 -19.10 -9.67 -18.38
CA LEU A 254 -20.20 -8.70 -18.31
C LEU A 254 -21.59 -9.36 -18.34
N GLY A 255 -21.64 -10.70 -18.45
CA GLY A 255 -22.87 -11.50 -18.40
C GLY A 255 -23.72 -11.38 -19.67
N PRO A 256 -25.05 -11.15 -19.56
CA PRO A 256 -25.99 -11.39 -20.64
C PRO A 256 -25.79 -10.48 -21.86
N VAL A 257 -25.15 -9.32 -21.70
CA VAL A 257 -24.90 -8.40 -22.82
C VAL A 257 -23.86 -8.98 -23.78
N SER A 258 -22.70 -9.37 -23.26
CA SER A 258 -21.63 -9.97 -24.05
C SER A 258 -22.00 -11.36 -24.54
N GLU A 259 -22.68 -12.15 -23.71
CA GLU A 259 -23.21 -13.47 -24.08
C GLU A 259 -24.26 -13.38 -25.19
N GLY A 260 -25.19 -12.42 -25.09
CA GLY A 260 -26.21 -12.18 -26.10
C GLY A 260 -25.60 -11.77 -27.44
N MET A 261 -24.59 -10.89 -27.43
CA MET A 261 -23.89 -10.49 -28.64
C MET A 261 -23.13 -11.65 -29.27
N ALA A 262 -22.48 -12.50 -28.47
CA ALA A 262 -21.83 -13.72 -28.96
C ALA A 262 -22.84 -14.72 -29.54
N MET A 263 -24.00 -14.88 -28.90
CA MET A 263 -25.09 -15.73 -29.39
C MET A 263 -25.57 -15.28 -30.76
N TRP A 264 -25.78 -13.98 -30.98
CA TRP A 264 -26.19 -13.45 -32.29
C TRP A 264 -25.08 -13.56 -33.34
N MET A 265 -23.87 -13.07 -33.02
CA MET A 265 -22.80 -12.98 -34.02
C MET A 265 -22.22 -14.34 -34.39
N ILE A 266 -22.11 -15.26 -33.43
CA ILE A 266 -21.52 -16.58 -33.62
C ILE A 266 -22.63 -17.62 -33.76
N GLY A 267 -23.50 -17.74 -32.75
CA GLY A 267 -24.52 -18.79 -32.71
C GLY A 267 -25.51 -18.70 -33.88
N VAL A 268 -26.21 -17.57 -34.00
CA VAL A 268 -27.24 -17.38 -35.04
C VAL A 268 -26.63 -17.40 -36.43
N THR A 269 -25.46 -16.77 -36.63
CA THR A 269 -24.75 -16.80 -37.93
C THR A 269 -24.40 -18.23 -38.36
N LEU A 270 -23.87 -19.06 -37.46
CA LEU A 270 -23.54 -20.45 -37.75
C LEU A 270 -24.78 -21.29 -38.06
N VAL A 271 -25.85 -21.11 -37.29
CA VAL A 271 -27.13 -21.81 -37.53
C VAL A 271 -27.74 -21.39 -38.87
N ALA A 272 -27.73 -20.09 -39.20
CA ALA A 272 -28.23 -19.58 -40.47
C ALA A 272 -27.41 -20.10 -41.66
N ALA A 273 -26.08 -20.10 -41.55
CA ALA A 273 -25.20 -20.64 -42.58
C ALA A 273 -25.45 -22.14 -42.81
N ALA A 274 -25.60 -22.93 -41.73
CA ALA A 274 -25.96 -24.33 -41.83
C ALA A 274 -27.32 -24.55 -42.48
N ALA A 275 -28.33 -23.76 -42.11
CA ALA A 275 -29.67 -23.83 -42.69
C ALA A 275 -29.66 -23.51 -44.19
N ILE A 276 -28.95 -22.47 -44.62
CA ILE A 276 -28.78 -22.11 -46.03
C ILE A 276 -28.05 -23.23 -46.79
N TRP A 277 -27.00 -23.79 -46.20
CA TRP A 277 -26.24 -24.89 -46.82
C TRP A 277 -27.10 -26.14 -47.02
N ILE A 278 -27.87 -26.55 -46.00
CA ILE A 278 -28.79 -27.68 -46.09
C ILE A 278 -29.88 -27.38 -47.14
N GLY A 279 -30.49 -26.20 -47.09
CA GLY A 279 -31.54 -25.80 -48.03
C GLY A 279 -31.06 -25.66 -49.48
N SER A 280 -29.78 -25.37 -49.71
CA SER A 280 -29.20 -25.33 -51.07
C SER A 280 -28.95 -26.71 -51.68
N ARG A 281 -29.00 -27.78 -50.87
CA ARG A 281 -28.75 -29.17 -51.28
C ARG A 281 -30.01 -30.04 -51.32
N SER A 282 -31.15 -29.51 -50.91
CA SER A 282 -32.49 -30.11 -51.05
C SER A 282 -33.20 -29.58 -52.29
#